data_AF-A0A932F9Y0-F1
#
_entry.id   AF-A0A932F9Y0-F1
#
_cell.length_a   1.000
_cell.length_b   1.000
_cell.length_c   1.000
_cell.angle_alpha   90.00
_cell.angle_beta   90.00
_cell.angle_gamma   90.00
#
_symmetry.space_group_name_H-M   'P 1'
#
loop_
_entity.id
_entity.type
_entity.pdbx_description
1 polymer ?
#
loop_
_entity_poly.entity_id
_entity_poly.type
_entity_poly.pdbx_seq_one_letter_code
_entity_poly.pdbx_strand_id
1 'polypeptide(L)'
;MKKNFSQLMAATAIVMASLASAPAAMAHGSAEPAHGGVVQTASDLSFELVATAEGAAIYIVDHDEDADASKFGGKVTVLNGTEKAEAPLKSAGGNKLEAKGVKLVKGTKVVALITTNSKKTVTVRFTVK
;
A
#
# COMPACT_ATOMS: atom_id res chain seq x y z
N MET A 1 -30.42 -60.20 9.58
CA MET A 1 -30.34 -60.29 11.06
C MET A 1 -28.94 -59.87 11.50
N LYS A 2 -28.86 -58.82 12.34
CA LYS A 2 -27.89 -58.51 13.43
C LYS A 2 -26.42 -58.98 13.22
N LYS A 3 -25.40 -58.12 13.16
CA LYS A 3 -24.58 -57.55 14.27
C LYS A 3 -23.26 -57.06 13.62
N ASN A 4 -22.43 -56.13 14.08
CA ASN A 4 -22.37 -55.18 15.20
C ASN A 4 -21.17 -54.22 14.94
N PHE A 5 -21.22 -53.08 15.62
CA PHE A 5 -20.16 -52.12 15.93
C PHE A 5 -18.82 -52.73 16.41
N SER A 6 -17.70 -52.18 15.94
CA SER A 6 -16.42 -52.03 16.67
C SER A 6 -15.51 -51.10 15.85
N GLN A 7 -15.38 -49.80 16.16
CA GLN A 7 -14.40 -49.22 17.08
C GLN A 7 -12.93 -49.53 16.67
N LEU A 8 -12.25 -48.59 16.01
CA LEU A 8 -10.92 -48.10 16.44
C LEU A 8 -10.38 -46.98 15.51
N MET A 9 -10.27 -45.79 16.10
CA MET A 9 -9.10 -44.91 16.11
C MET A 9 -8.40 -44.49 14.80
N ALA A 10 -8.59 -43.20 14.51
CA ALA A 10 -7.56 -42.18 14.36
C ALA A 10 -6.39 -42.46 13.39
N ALA A 11 -6.47 -41.87 12.20
CA ALA A 11 -5.30 -41.54 11.38
C ALA A 11 -5.30 -40.03 11.12
N THR A 12 -4.68 -39.27 12.03
CA THR A 12 -4.40 -37.85 11.85
C THR A 12 -3.18 -37.73 10.93
N ALA A 13 -3.41 -37.55 9.63
CA ALA A 13 -2.33 -37.22 8.70
C ALA A 13 -2.12 -35.69 8.68
N ILE A 14 -1.14 -35.21 9.44
CA ILE A 14 -0.65 -33.83 9.33
C ILE A 14 0.22 -33.76 8.07
N VAL A 15 -0.30 -33.18 6.99
CA VAL A 15 0.52 -32.78 5.84
C VAL A 15 1.01 -31.37 6.10
N MET A 16 2.25 -31.26 6.57
CA MET A 16 2.99 -30.01 6.67
C MET A 16 3.51 -29.67 5.26
N ALA A 17 2.81 -28.79 4.54
CA ALA A 17 3.34 -28.22 3.31
C ALA A 17 4.22 -27.01 3.69
N SER A 18 5.53 -27.21 3.59
CA SER A 18 6.54 -26.17 3.72
C SER A 18 6.31 -25.08 2.65
N LEU A 19 5.91 -23.88 3.07
CA LEU A 19 6.00 -22.69 2.24
C LEU A 19 7.48 -22.39 1.99
N ALA A 20 7.94 -22.67 0.77
CA ALA A 20 9.21 -22.17 0.30
C ALA A 20 9.11 -20.65 0.15
N SER A 21 9.67 -19.91 1.10
CA SER A 21 9.98 -18.50 0.92
C SER A 21 11.07 -18.38 -0.13
N ALA A 22 10.70 -17.95 -1.34
CA ALA A 22 11.67 -17.53 -2.34
C ALA A 22 12.42 -16.30 -1.80
N PRO A 23 13.76 -16.23 -1.90
CA PRO A 23 14.49 -15.02 -1.54
C PRO A 23 14.10 -13.91 -2.52
N ALA A 24 13.56 -12.82 -1.99
CA ALA A 24 13.31 -11.62 -2.78
C ALA A 24 14.67 -11.10 -3.31
N ALA A 25 14.76 -10.96 -4.63
CA ALA A 25 15.92 -10.36 -5.27
C ALA A 25 16.04 -8.90 -4.80
N MET A 26 17.09 -8.60 -4.03
CA MET A 26 17.48 -7.26 -3.64
C MET A 26 18.04 -6.52 -4.87
N ALA A 27 17.15 -6.05 -5.73
CA ALA A 27 17.47 -4.96 -6.62
C ALA A 27 17.68 -3.70 -5.78
N HIS A 28 18.53 -2.77 -6.23
CA HIS A 28 18.63 -1.40 -5.72
C HIS A 28 17.35 -0.60 -6.08
N GLY A 29 16.18 -1.22 -5.87
CA GLY A 29 14.84 -0.76 -6.17
C GLY A 29 14.18 -0.26 -4.91
N SER A 30 13.19 0.62 -5.11
CA SER A 30 12.41 1.31 -4.08
C SER A 30 12.27 0.57 -2.76
N ALA A 31 12.46 1.29 -1.65
CA ALA A 31 12.35 0.78 -0.28
C ALA A 31 11.14 -0.16 -0.09
N GLU A 32 11.30 -1.15 0.77
CA GLU A 32 10.24 -2.12 1.05
C GLU A 32 9.00 -1.40 1.63
N PRO A 33 7.77 -1.72 1.20
CA PRO A 33 6.56 -1.09 1.74
C PRO A 33 6.39 -1.40 3.22
N ALA A 34 6.39 -0.37 4.08
CA ALA A 34 6.24 -0.52 5.53
C ALA A 34 4.79 -0.77 5.96
N HIS A 35 3.83 -0.38 5.12
CA HIS A 35 2.39 -0.42 5.40
C HIS A 35 1.63 -1.35 4.44
N GLY A 36 2.35 -2.18 3.67
CA GLY A 36 1.77 -3.10 2.68
C GLY A 36 1.27 -2.41 1.41
N GLY A 37 1.73 -1.18 1.15
CA GLY A 37 1.36 -0.39 -0.01
C GLY A 37 2.28 -0.55 -1.22
N VAL A 38 2.23 0.46 -2.10
CA VAL A 38 3.14 0.57 -3.25
C VAL A 38 4.07 1.76 -3.01
N VAL A 39 5.37 1.49 -2.96
CA VAL A 39 6.39 2.52 -2.78
C VAL A 39 6.85 3.08 -4.12
N GLN A 40 7.07 4.38 -4.16
CA GLN A 40 7.72 5.12 -5.24
C GLN A 40 8.66 6.17 -4.65
N THR A 41 9.79 6.41 -5.31
CA THR A 41 10.76 7.44 -4.90
C THR A 41 10.72 8.60 -5.89
N ALA A 42 10.68 9.82 -5.40
CA ALA A 42 10.75 11.03 -6.22
C ALA A 42 11.31 12.20 -5.40
N SER A 43 12.15 13.04 -6.02
CA SER A 43 12.76 14.20 -5.34
C SER A 43 13.42 13.83 -4.01
N ASP A 44 14.17 12.72 -3.99
CA ASP A 44 14.89 12.17 -2.83
C ASP A 44 14.00 11.76 -1.63
N LEU A 45 12.68 11.75 -1.82
CA LEU A 45 11.70 11.26 -0.86
C LEU A 45 11.12 9.93 -1.32
N SER A 46 10.77 9.07 -0.36
CA SER A 46 10.00 7.86 -0.57
C SER A 46 8.53 8.11 -0.22
N PHE A 47 7.63 7.62 -1.06
CA PHE A 47 6.19 7.72 -0.90
C PHE A 47 5.57 6.34 -0.98
N GLU A 48 4.83 5.95 0.05
CA GLU A 48 4.09 4.69 0.07
C GLU A 48 2.59 4.94 -0.05
N LEU A 49 1.99 4.51 -1.16
CA LEU A 49 0.55 4.57 -1.37
C LEU A 49 -0.14 3.32 -0.79
N VAL A 50 -1.08 3.52 0.11
CA VAL A 50 -1.86 2.47 0.77
C VAL A 50 -3.35 2.70 0.50
N ALA A 51 -4.06 1.66 0.06
CA ALA A 51 -5.52 1.70 -0.02
C ALA A 51 -6.11 1.62 1.39
N THR A 52 -7.10 2.45 1.70
CA THR A 52 -7.82 2.44 2.97
C THR A 52 -9.30 2.20 2.75
N ALA A 53 -10.06 1.94 3.82
CA ALA A 53 -11.51 1.79 3.72
C ALA A 53 -12.21 3.08 3.25
N GLU A 54 -11.64 4.25 3.56
CA GLU A 54 -12.21 5.56 3.23
C GLU A 54 -11.57 6.22 1.99
N GLY A 55 -10.48 5.66 1.47
CA GLY A 55 -9.81 6.14 0.26
C GLY A 55 -8.36 5.71 0.13
N ALA A 56 -7.45 6.68 0.15
CA ALA A 56 -6.02 6.50 0.03
C ALA A 56 -5.26 7.13 1.19
N ALA A 57 -4.16 6.51 1.60
CA ALA A 57 -3.13 7.12 2.41
C ALA A 57 -1.81 7.15 1.62
N ILE A 58 -1.02 8.21 1.83
CA ILE A 58 0.36 8.30 1.35
C ILE A 58 1.25 8.57 2.56
N TYR A 59 2.16 7.65 2.85
CA TYR A 59 3.21 7.83 3.85
C TYR A 59 4.46 8.39 3.19
N ILE A 60 5.17 9.29 3.88
CA ILE A 60 6.32 10.00 3.32
C ILE A 60 7.55 9.73 4.20
N VAL A 61 8.63 9.26 3.59
CA VAL A 61 9.90 9.00 4.27
C VAL A 61 11.00 9.81 3.58
N ASP A 62 11.82 10.48 4.38
CA ASP A 62 12.98 11.27 3.97
C ASP A 62 14.24 10.58 4.49
N HIS A 63 14.99 9.91 3.60
CA HIS A 63 16.20 9.15 3.96
C HIS A 63 16.02 8.26 5.21
N ASP A 64 15.02 7.37 5.17
CA ASP A 64 14.67 6.40 6.23
C ASP A 64 14.00 6.99 7.49
N GLU A 65 13.83 8.31 7.56
CA GLU A 65 13.13 8.99 8.65
C GLU A 65 11.71 9.44 8.24
N ASP A 66 10.79 9.44 9.21
CA ASP A 66 9.43 9.92 8.99
C ASP A 66 9.42 11.42 8.66
N ALA A 67 8.94 11.77 7.46
CA ALA A 67 8.77 13.16 7.09
C ALA A 67 7.56 13.76 7.82
N ASP A 68 7.64 15.04 8.21
CA ASP A 68 6.50 15.73 8.83
C ASP A 68 5.41 16.06 7.79
N ALA A 69 4.34 15.27 7.75
CA ALA A 69 3.25 15.40 6.78
C ALA A 69 2.52 16.75 6.87
N SER A 70 2.62 17.48 7.99
CA SER A 70 2.03 18.83 8.09
C SER A 70 2.68 19.83 7.13
N LYS A 71 3.88 19.52 6.62
CA LYS A 71 4.60 20.32 5.62
C LYS A 71 4.22 20.02 4.18
N PHE A 72 3.25 19.13 3.99
CA PHE A 72 2.82 18.64 2.68
C PHE A 72 1.30 18.77 2.53
N GLY A 73 0.87 18.84 1.27
CA GLY A 73 -0.53 18.77 0.88
C GLY A 73 -0.64 18.42 -0.60
N GLY A 74 -1.81 18.67 -1.19
CA GLY A 74 -2.00 18.57 -2.63
C GLY A 74 -3.22 17.75 -3.00
N LYS A 75 -3.12 16.90 -4.01
CA LYS A 75 -4.23 16.07 -4.47
C LYS A 75 -3.79 14.75 -5.09
N VAL A 76 -4.70 13.79 -5.09
CA VAL A 76 -4.60 12.59 -5.92
C VAL A 76 -5.59 12.65 -7.08
N THR A 77 -5.17 12.12 -8.21
CA THR A 77 -6.05 11.73 -9.32
C THR A 77 -5.97 10.22 -9.46
N VAL A 78 -7.12 9.57 -9.35
CA VAL A 78 -7.27 8.12 -9.39
C VAL A 78 -7.93 7.73 -10.71
N LEU A 79 -7.30 6.79 -11.44
CA LEU A 79 -7.76 6.28 -12.73
C LEU A 79 -8.04 4.79 -12.62
N ASN A 80 -9.31 4.41 -12.81
CA ASN A 80 -9.80 3.04 -12.82
C ASN A 80 -10.32 2.71 -14.22
N GLY A 81 -9.45 2.25 -15.11
CA GLY A 81 -9.77 2.13 -16.53
C GLY A 81 -10.09 3.50 -17.13
N THR A 82 -11.35 3.73 -17.50
CA THR A 82 -11.83 5.01 -18.04
C THR A 82 -12.41 5.95 -16.97
N GLU A 83 -12.62 5.46 -15.75
CA GLU A 83 -13.14 6.26 -14.64
C GLU A 83 -12.03 7.12 -14.02
N LYS A 84 -12.35 8.38 -13.74
CA LYS A 84 -11.45 9.34 -13.10
C LYS A 84 -12.11 9.92 -11.85
N ALA A 85 -11.38 9.92 -10.74
CA ALA A 85 -11.76 10.63 -9.51
C ALA A 85 -10.59 11.48 -9.01
N GLU A 86 -10.89 12.59 -8.32
CA GLU A 86 -9.88 13.44 -7.67
C GLU A 86 -10.27 13.69 -6.22
N ALA A 87 -9.28 13.72 -5.33
CA ALA A 87 -9.48 14.07 -3.93
C ALA A 87 -8.26 14.83 -3.39
N PRO A 88 -8.47 15.78 -2.45
CA PRO A 88 -7.38 16.48 -1.81
C PRO A 88 -6.59 15.56 -0.89
N LEU A 89 -5.27 15.75 -0.83
CA LEU A 89 -4.40 15.17 0.18
C LEU A 89 -4.31 16.12 1.37
N LYS A 90 -4.60 15.62 2.56
CA LYS A 90 -4.52 16.36 3.82
C LYS A 90 -3.66 15.59 4.82
N SER A 91 -2.87 16.30 5.63
CA SER A 91 -2.15 15.68 6.74
C SER A 91 -3.14 15.01 7.70
N ALA A 92 -2.80 13.78 8.07
CA ALA A 92 -3.52 12.96 9.05
C ALA A 92 -2.63 12.66 10.28
N GLY A 93 -1.56 13.45 10.46
CA GLY A 93 -0.58 13.29 11.54
C GLY A 93 0.63 12.44 11.15
N GLY A 94 1.73 12.59 11.90
CA GLY A 94 2.99 11.91 11.63
C GLY A 94 3.48 12.19 10.20
N ASN A 95 3.79 11.11 9.47
CA ASN A 95 4.20 11.12 8.07
C ASN A 95 3.08 10.80 7.07
N LYS A 96 1.82 10.84 7.50
CA LYS A 96 0.67 10.39 6.72
C LYS A 96 -0.11 11.55 6.10
N LEU A 97 -0.32 11.47 4.79
CA LEU A 97 -1.35 12.21 4.06
C LEU A 97 -2.54 11.29 3.75
N GLU A 98 -3.76 11.80 3.80
CA GLU A 98 -4.98 11.08 3.44
C GLU A 98 -5.77 11.80 2.35
N ALA A 99 -6.33 11.00 1.44
CA ALA A 99 -7.34 11.41 0.48
C ALA A 99 -8.57 10.53 0.62
N LYS A 100 -9.71 11.12 1.00
CA LYS A 100 -10.97 10.40 1.21
C LYS A 100 -11.86 10.44 -0.04
N GLY A 101 -12.72 9.44 -0.19
CA GLY A 101 -13.75 9.39 -1.24
C GLY A 101 -13.25 8.91 -2.62
N VAL A 102 -12.04 8.34 -2.69
CA VAL A 102 -11.51 7.68 -3.88
C VAL A 102 -11.47 6.17 -3.67
N LYS A 103 -11.53 5.38 -4.75
CA LYS A 103 -11.48 3.92 -4.67
C LYS A 103 -10.22 3.39 -5.34
N LEU A 104 -9.42 2.66 -4.58
CA LEU A 104 -8.23 1.97 -5.08
C LEU A 104 -8.54 0.48 -5.22
N VAL A 105 -8.35 -0.03 -6.43
CA VAL A 105 -8.47 -1.45 -6.76
C VAL A 105 -7.20 -1.88 -7.50
N LYS A 106 -7.02 -3.19 -7.67
CA LYS A 106 -5.92 -3.71 -8.47
C LYS A 106 -5.92 -3.08 -9.87
N GLY A 107 -4.76 -2.59 -10.32
CA GLY A 107 -4.58 -1.92 -11.60
C GLY A 107 -4.92 -0.43 -11.60
N THR A 108 -5.47 0.12 -10.51
CA THR A 108 -5.67 1.57 -10.35
C THR A 108 -4.37 2.32 -10.58
N LYS A 109 -4.41 3.35 -11.43
CA LYS A 109 -3.29 4.30 -11.57
C LYS A 109 -3.58 5.52 -10.74
N VAL A 110 -2.65 5.91 -9.88
CA VAL A 110 -2.77 7.11 -9.04
C VAL A 110 -1.68 8.09 -9.43
N VAL A 111 -2.07 9.34 -9.70
CA VAL A 111 -1.15 10.47 -9.85
C VAL A 111 -1.33 11.35 -8.61
N ALA A 112 -0.32 11.38 -7.75
CA ALA A 112 -0.27 12.28 -6.61
C ALA A 112 0.54 13.52 -6.97
N LEU A 113 -0.08 14.69 -6.82
CA LEU A 113 0.59 15.99 -6.85
C LEU A 113 0.75 16.41 -5.40
N ILE A 114 1.97 16.36 -4.90
CA ILE A 114 2.29 16.65 -3.49
C ILE A 114 3.05 17.96 -3.45
N THR A 115 2.48 18.96 -2.78
CA THR A 115 3.07 20.28 -2.64
C THR A 115 3.74 20.41 -1.27
N THR A 116 4.97 20.91 -1.23
CA THR A 116 5.69 21.21 0.01
C THR A 116 5.42 22.64 0.48
N ASN A 117 5.72 22.96 1.74
CA ASN A 117 5.66 24.34 2.25
C ASN A 117 6.54 25.35 1.49
N SER A 118 7.60 24.88 0.81
CA SER A 118 8.41 25.72 -0.09
C SER A 118 7.77 25.91 -1.47
N LYS A 119 6.48 25.56 -1.63
CA LYS A 119 5.70 25.60 -2.88
C LYS A 119 6.28 24.76 -4.02
N LYS A 120 7.15 23.80 -3.73
CA LYS A 120 7.61 22.81 -4.72
C LYS A 120 6.54 21.74 -4.87
N THR A 121 6.29 21.31 -6.11
CA THR A 121 5.34 20.22 -6.39
C THR A 121 6.12 18.99 -6.84
N VAL A 122 5.93 17.88 -6.13
CA VAL A 122 6.43 16.56 -6.48
C VAL A 122 5.28 15.79 -7.12
N THR A 123 5.51 15.23 -8.31
CA THR A 123 4.53 14.35 -8.97
C THR A 123 4.95 12.91 -8.79
N VAL A 124 4.10 12.10 -8.16
CA VAL A 124 4.36 10.68 -7.91
C VAL A 124 3.28 9.85 -8.61
N ARG A 125 3.70 8.79 -9.32
CA ARG A 125 2.79 7.93 -10.08
C ARG A 125 2.85 6.52 -9.55
N PHE A 126 1.71 5.99 -9.12
CA PHE A 126 1.58 4.64 -8.60
C PHE A 126 0.72 3.79 -9.52
N THR A 127 0.96 2.48 -9.51
CA THR A 127 0.01 1.47 -9.99
C THR A 127 -0.23 0.48 -8.87
N VAL A 128 -1.49 0.37 -8.42
CA VAL A 128 -1.89 -0.57 -7.37
C VAL A 128 -1.77 -2.00 -7.92
N LYS A 129 -1.07 -2.88 -7.20
CA LYS A 129 -0.75 -4.26 -7.62
C LYS A 129 -1.86 -5.27 -7.32
#